data_AF-A0A5B8I154-F1
#
_entry.id   AF-A0A5B8I154-F1
#
_cell.length_a   1.000
_cell.length_b   1.000
_cell.length_c   1.000
_cell.angle_alpha   90.00
_cell.angle_beta   90.00
_cell.angle_gamma   90.00
#
_symmetry.space_group_name_H-M   'P 1'
#
loop_
_entity.id
_entity.type
_entity.pdbx_description
1 polymer ?
#
loop_
_entity_poly.entity_id
_entity_poly.type
_entity_poly.pdbx_seq_one_letter_code
_entity_poly.pdbx_strand_id
1 'polypeptide(L)'
;MKLYRLGLCFIAAGLTFSLNSAMAETSVSVEVKDIEKLPNKGPVALFNAPEKMRQIAANKPLLTKNEKDGVIIIKPNASVLKAATQKKQANALSRSLAATSDSTFTPLCPTLSINASYTLSGLQTGQFACYHFEITQDAKTTTYVINQSAGTNVLLELLSDDGKNNLTLVSSSDNPDNNDEVTLNRLKPGHYYWYIQGNVTDGSAFTFGSIVNTNIDPYELNDAPSRATVLPDGLYNIQANSDDELDKDYYAFTAISGQQVVLRLTGADNVASSYWLLSYSTDGGNTWVTRNTGEQHTITPSQPNEIILVKVSPNPAKLPTPAQYYQLSFGSKIAKLTNAVKGENNVLYIPGGVNDSAYSFLITQAYRNVNWNVRLTDSTGAGIPNVEAVLYLNQRTTNIKTDIKFDESMAHSIITDASGNASGTIALNACNGDFSTEFRDYSLGYYNTWNSTFDVGGWIIRIPTQTDVGVGGDNYKFLTFGHICKQTLVRSVKS
;
A
#
# COMPACT_ATOMS: atom_id res chain seq x y z
N MET A 1 -59.32 -52.82 12.90
CA MET A 1 -57.97 -53.44 12.98
C MET A 1 -57.07 -52.46 13.72
N LYS A 2 -56.83 -52.65 15.02
CA LYS A 2 -55.60 -53.27 15.61
C LYS A 2 -54.31 -52.58 15.09
N LEU A 3 -53.68 -51.68 15.88
CA LEU A 3 -52.60 -51.97 16.89
C LEU A 3 -51.28 -52.37 16.18
N TYR A 4 -50.10 -51.75 16.31
CA TYR A 4 -49.31 -51.19 17.44
C TYR A 4 -48.35 -50.10 16.88
N ARG A 5 -47.90 -48.99 17.51
CA ARG A 5 -47.38 -48.61 18.87
C ARG A 5 -45.85 -48.49 18.93
N LEU A 6 -45.41 -47.56 19.80
CA LEU A 6 -44.06 -47.13 20.23
C LEU A 6 -43.32 -46.16 19.30
N GLY A 7 -42.86 -44.97 19.70
CA GLY A 7 -42.78 -44.32 21.02
C GLY A 7 -41.33 -43.90 21.32
N LEU A 8 -41.07 -42.61 21.52
CA LEU A 8 -40.48 -42.03 22.74
C LEU A 8 -40.11 -40.55 22.54
N CYS A 9 -40.22 -39.83 23.66
CA CYS A 9 -39.94 -38.41 23.88
C CYS A 9 -38.52 -37.98 23.52
N PHE A 10 -38.31 -36.66 23.31
CA PHE A 10 -37.36 -35.88 24.11
C PHE A 10 -37.44 -34.35 23.86
N ILE A 11 -37.55 -33.63 24.97
CA ILE A 11 -36.95 -32.31 25.33
C ILE A 11 -37.34 -31.08 24.51
N ALA A 12 -38.21 -30.28 25.14
CA ALA A 12 -38.24 -28.84 24.98
C ALA A 12 -36.92 -28.24 25.50
N ALA A 13 -36.16 -27.60 24.61
CA ALA A 13 -35.15 -26.63 24.98
C ALA A 13 -35.50 -25.32 24.24
N GLY A 14 -35.94 -24.33 25.02
CA GLY A 14 -36.14 -22.98 24.54
C GLY A 14 -34.80 -22.38 24.10
N LEU A 15 -34.65 -22.18 22.80
CA LEU A 15 -33.64 -21.29 22.24
C LEU A 15 -34.24 -19.89 22.20
N THR A 16 -33.95 -19.11 23.23
CA THR A 16 -34.06 -17.65 23.14
C THR A 16 -33.03 -17.17 22.13
N PHE A 17 -33.49 -16.87 20.92
CA PHE A 17 -32.76 -16.10 19.93
C PHE A 17 -32.45 -14.72 20.52
N SER A 18 -31.22 -14.55 21.03
CA SER A 18 -30.65 -13.22 21.18
C SER A 18 -30.20 -12.77 19.80
N LEU A 19 -31.00 -11.89 19.21
CA LEU A 19 -30.60 -11.06 18.07
C LEU A 19 -29.50 -10.11 18.57
N ASN A 20 -28.26 -10.58 18.63
CA ASN A 20 -27.12 -9.68 18.58
C ASN A 20 -27.03 -9.21 17.12
N SER A 21 -27.53 -8.01 16.87
CA SER A 21 -27.15 -7.23 15.70
C SER A 21 -25.63 -7.19 15.66
N ALA A 22 -25.04 -7.84 14.64
CA ALA A 22 -23.64 -7.71 14.33
C ALA A 22 -23.34 -6.23 14.10
N MET A 23 -22.75 -5.59 15.10
CA MET A 23 -22.20 -4.25 14.94
C MET A 23 -21.05 -4.40 13.94
N ALA A 24 -21.18 -3.77 12.78
CA ALA A 24 -20.10 -3.61 11.82
C ALA A 24 -18.84 -3.13 12.55
N GLU A 25 -17.63 -3.56 12.13
CA GLU A 25 -16.35 -2.94 12.54
C GLU A 25 -16.31 -1.48 12.01
N THR A 26 -17.14 -0.60 12.55
CA THR A 26 -17.31 0.81 12.15
C THR A 26 -16.69 1.77 13.16
N SER A 27 -16.42 1.29 14.36
CA SER A 27 -15.84 2.08 15.44
C SER A 27 -14.38 1.71 15.66
N VAL A 28 -13.50 2.71 15.59
CA VAL A 28 -12.18 2.65 16.21
C VAL A 28 -12.40 2.73 17.73
N SER A 29 -12.42 1.60 18.42
CA SER A 29 -11.99 1.61 19.81
C SER A 29 -10.47 1.69 19.75
N VAL A 30 -9.89 2.88 19.97
CA VAL A 30 -8.45 2.97 20.23
C VAL A 30 -8.24 2.34 21.60
N GLU A 31 -8.18 1.02 21.64
CA GLU A 31 -7.97 0.28 22.88
C GLU A 31 -6.50 0.48 23.22
N VAL A 32 -6.22 1.41 24.13
CA VAL A 32 -4.85 1.81 24.49
C VAL A 32 -4.23 0.77 25.43
N LYS A 33 -4.13 -0.47 24.97
CA LYS A 33 -3.74 -1.67 25.73
C LYS A 33 -2.28 -1.63 26.21
N ASP A 34 -1.49 -0.67 25.73
CA ASP A 34 -0.07 -0.53 26.08
C ASP A 34 0.22 0.59 27.10
N ILE A 35 -0.75 1.41 27.53
CA ILE A 35 -0.47 2.46 28.54
C ILE A 35 0.07 1.85 29.83
N GLU A 36 -0.46 0.71 30.25
CA GLU A 36 -0.01 0.01 31.47
C GLU A 36 1.42 -0.52 31.36
N LYS A 37 1.93 -0.72 30.14
CA LYS A 37 3.30 -1.17 29.88
C LYS A 37 4.30 -0.01 29.79
N LEU A 38 3.82 1.23 29.64
CA LEU A 38 4.69 2.39 29.55
C LEU A 38 5.38 2.66 30.89
N PRO A 39 6.66 3.08 30.87
CA PRO A 39 7.33 3.55 32.08
C PRO A 39 6.59 4.75 32.66
N ASN A 40 6.05 4.59 33.86
CA ASN A 40 5.46 5.70 34.62
C ASN A 40 6.58 6.58 35.17
N LYS A 41 6.65 7.83 34.68
CA LYS A 41 7.64 8.83 35.12
C LYS A 41 7.16 9.63 36.34
N GLY A 42 5.95 9.36 36.82
CA GLY A 42 5.38 9.95 38.02
C GLY A 42 4.77 11.33 37.79
N PRO A 43 4.60 12.11 38.87
CA PRO A 43 3.93 13.40 38.82
C PRO A 43 4.77 14.45 38.10
N VAL A 44 4.11 15.30 37.30
CA VAL A 44 4.69 16.49 36.68
C VAL A 44 4.07 17.76 37.25
N ALA A 45 4.87 18.84 37.30
CA ALA A 45 4.40 20.13 37.78
C ALA A 45 3.45 20.77 36.76
N LEU A 46 2.32 21.30 37.23
CA LEU A 46 1.38 22.06 36.41
C LEU A 46 2.09 23.25 35.75
N PHE A 47 2.23 23.21 34.43
CA PHE A 47 2.79 24.29 33.64
C PHE A 47 1.70 24.95 32.80
N ASN A 48 1.40 26.21 33.11
CA ASN A 48 0.34 26.95 32.43
C ASN A 48 0.68 27.20 30.95
N ALA A 49 -0.25 26.87 30.06
CA ALA A 49 -0.06 27.10 28.64
C ALA A 49 0.12 28.59 28.30
N PRO A 50 1.16 28.96 27.52
CA PRO A 50 1.36 30.35 27.09
C PRO A 50 0.17 30.91 26.32
N GLU A 51 -0.04 32.24 26.41
CA GLU A 51 -1.20 32.92 25.82
C GLU A 51 -1.44 32.61 24.33
N LYS A 52 -0.37 32.52 23.54
CA LYS A 52 -0.49 32.19 22.11
C LYS A 52 -1.06 30.79 21.84
N MET A 53 -0.83 29.81 22.72
CA MET A 53 -1.47 28.49 22.62
C MET A 53 -2.97 28.61 22.89
N ARG A 54 -3.33 29.37 23.92
CA ARG A 54 -4.74 29.61 24.30
C ARG A 54 -5.53 30.25 23.16
N GLN A 55 -4.92 31.17 22.41
CA GLN A 55 -5.55 31.81 21.25
C GLN A 55 -5.82 30.85 20.09
N ILE A 56 -4.93 29.87 19.89
CA ILE A 56 -5.09 28.86 18.83
C ILE A 56 -6.15 27.84 19.23
N ALA A 57 -6.13 27.37 20.48
CA ALA A 57 -7.16 26.51 21.06
C ALA A 57 -8.55 27.17 21.09
N ALA A 58 -8.62 28.48 21.32
CA ALA A 58 -9.88 29.23 21.33
C ALA A 58 -10.52 29.38 19.93
N ASN A 59 -9.74 29.32 18.86
CA ASN A 59 -10.21 29.45 17.47
C ASN A 59 -10.74 28.12 16.89
N LYS A 60 -11.38 27.28 17.72
CA LYS A 60 -11.92 25.96 17.33
C LYS A 60 -12.76 26.08 16.05
N PRO A 61 -12.42 25.41 14.93
CA PRO A 61 -13.46 25.00 14.00
C PRO A 61 -14.37 24.02 14.76
N LEU A 62 -15.66 24.33 14.87
CA LEU A 62 -16.67 23.42 15.43
C LEU A 62 -16.67 22.12 14.62
N LEU A 63 -16.04 21.08 15.16
CA LEU A 63 -16.10 19.74 14.59
C LEU A 63 -17.30 19.02 15.21
N THR A 64 -18.46 19.10 14.56
CA THR A 64 -19.63 18.30 14.95
C THR A 64 -19.39 16.84 14.58
N LYS A 65 -19.37 15.97 15.60
CA LYS A 65 -19.44 14.51 15.48
C LYS A 65 -20.70 14.13 14.70
N ASN A 66 -20.57 13.46 13.56
CA ASN A 66 -21.71 12.80 12.94
C ASN A 66 -21.84 11.43 13.64
N GLU A 67 -22.95 11.18 14.33
CA GLU A 67 -23.15 9.99 15.18
C GLU A 67 -23.08 8.65 14.42
N LYS A 68 -22.94 8.65 13.09
CA LYS A 68 -22.87 7.44 12.28
C LYS A 68 -21.48 7.07 11.76
N ASP A 69 -20.51 7.97 11.79
CA ASP A 69 -19.16 7.71 11.32
C ASP A 69 -18.20 8.40 12.28
N GLY A 70 -17.30 7.65 12.93
CA GLY A 70 -16.24 8.20 13.79
C GLY A 70 -15.17 9.02 13.05
N VAL A 71 -15.57 9.78 12.03
CA VAL A 71 -14.73 10.64 11.17
C VAL A 71 -15.25 12.07 11.20
N ILE A 72 -14.33 12.99 11.44
CA ILE A 72 -14.51 14.43 11.36
C ILE A 72 -14.67 14.84 9.88
N ILE A 73 -15.84 15.36 9.49
CA ILE A 73 -16.03 16.03 8.19
C ILE A 73 -15.81 17.53 8.37
N ILE A 74 -14.73 18.06 7.79
CA ILE A 74 -14.52 19.52 7.65
C ILE A 74 -15.41 20.01 6.49
N LYS A 75 -16.51 20.69 6.78
CA LYS A 75 -17.20 21.54 5.79
C LYS A 75 -16.59 22.95 5.86
N PRO A 76 -15.94 23.48 4.80
CA PRO A 76 -15.57 24.88 4.79
C PRO A 76 -16.82 25.75 4.83
N ASN A 77 -16.80 26.74 5.72
CA ASN A 77 -17.85 27.73 5.87
C ASN A 77 -18.03 28.47 4.53
N ALA A 78 -19.21 28.36 3.91
CA ALA A 78 -19.48 28.77 2.53
C ALA A 78 -19.54 30.30 2.29
N SER A 79 -18.96 31.09 3.18
CA SER A 79 -19.16 32.55 3.21
C SER A 79 -17.97 33.38 2.73
N VAL A 80 -16.84 32.77 2.29
CA VAL A 80 -15.65 33.53 1.84
C VAL A 80 -15.18 33.19 0.41
N LEU A 81 -15.83 32.22 -0.26
CA LEU A 81 -15.50 31.83 -1.63
C LEU A 81 -16.25 32.67 -2.68
N LYS A 82 -15.96 33.97 -2.77
CA LYS A 82 -16.36 34.78 -3.95
C LYS A 82 -15.31 35.73 -4.52
N ALA A 83 -14.05 35.70 -4.07
CA ALA A 83 -13.06 36.68 -4.54
C ALA A 83 -11.72 36.14 -5.09
N ALA A 84 -11.50 34.83 -5.20
CA ALA A 84 -10.19 34.31 -5.63
C ALA A 84 -10.23 33.29 -6.78
N THR A 85 -11.35 33.18 -7.50
CA THR A 85 -11.44 32.33 -8.69
C THR A 85 -10.93 33.09 -9.91
N GLN A 86 -9.61 33.24 -10.05
CA GLN A 86 -8.89 33.41 -11.34
C GLN A 86 -7.39 33.69 -11.11
N LYS A 87 -6.59 32.64 -10.88
CA LYS A 87 -5.28 32.37 -11.51
C LYS A 87 -4.47 31.36 -10.68
N LYS A 88 -3.85 30.43 -11.39
CA LYS A 88 -2.92 29.36 -10.97
C LYS A 88 -3.54 28.11 -10.31
N GLN A 89 -3.94 27.19 -11.19
CA GLN A 89 -3.66 25.76 -11.00
C GLN A 89 -2.14 25.56 -10.91
N ALA A 90 -1.67 25.09 -9.75
CA ALA A 90 -0.50 24.25 -9.49
C ALA A 90 -0.22 24.31 -7.97
N ASN A 91 -0.13 23.14 -7.31
CA ASN A 91 0.18 22.93 -5.89
C ASN A 91 -0.90 23.31 -4.86
N ALA A 92 -1.72 22.34 -4.44
CA ALA A 92 -2.35 22.37 -3.11
C ALA A 92 -2.91 20.99 -2.72
N LEU A 93 -2.09 20.18 -2.03
CA LEU A 93 -2.46 19.26 -0.93
C LEU A 93 -1.21 18.45 -0.54
N SER A 94 -0.19 19.13 -0.02
CA SER A 94 0.97 18.59 0.72
C SER A 94 1.95 19.73 1.00
N ARG A 95 1.62 20.57 1.98
CA ARG A 95 2.60 21.41 2.67
C ARG A 95 2.17 21.56 4.13
N SER A 96 2.26 20.48 4.89
CA SER A 96 2.72 20.62 6.27
C SER A 96 4.23 20.72 6.19
N LEU A 97 4.77 21.90 6.51
CA LEU A 97 6.21 22.09 6.66
C LEU A 97 6.60 21.33 7.94
N ALA A 98 7.12 20.12 7.79
CA ALA A 98 7.85 19.45 8.86
C ALA A 98 9.10 20.29 9.17
N ALA A 99 9.27 20.63 10.44
CA ALA A 99 10.45 21.35 10.91
C ALA A 99 11.65 20.38 10.91
N THR A 100 12.74 20.78 10.29
CA THR A 100 14.06 20.16 10.52
C THR A 100 14.46 20.42 11.97
N SER A 101 14.91 19.39 12.70
CA SER A 101 15.41 19.50 14.07
C SER A 101 16.54 20.53 14.15
N ASP A 102 16.23 21.75 14.54
CA ASP A 102 17.20 22.82 14.73
C ASP A 102 17.70 22.75 16.17
N SER A 103 19.01 22.55 16.35
CA SER A 103 19.67 22.49 17.67
C SER A 103 19.51 23.77 18.53
N THR A 104 18.89 24.83 17.98
CA THR A 104 18.60 26.09 18.67
C THR A 104 17.14 26.26 19.10
N PHE A 105 16.26 25.28 18.83
CA PHE A 105 14.85 25.36 19.20
C PHE A 105 14.67 25.38 20.73
N THR A 106 13.95 26.38 21.23
CA THR A 106 13.53 26.48 22.63
C THR A 106 12.02 26.25 22.73
N PRO A 107 11.57 25.10 23.25
CA PRO A 107 10.16 24.80 23.41
C PRO A 107 9.45 25.76 24.36
N LEU A 108 8.15 25.93 24.13
CA LEU A 108 7.29 26.82 24.93
C LEU A 108 6.86 26.25 26.26
N CYS A 109 6.95 24.93 26.37
CA CYS A 109 6.50 24.15 27.50
C CYS A 109 7.62 23.16 27.89
N PRO A 110 7.65 22.68 29.13
CA PRO A 110 8.63 21.68 29.56
C PRO A 110 8.64 20.48 28.62
N THR A 111 9.83 20.04 28.24
CA THR A 111 9.99 18.87 27.38
C THR A 111 9.90 17.60 28.20
N LEU A 112 9.05 16.69 27.75
CA LEU A 112 8.83 15.37 28.31
C LEU A 112 9.17 14.32 27.24
N SER A 113 9.58 13.14 27.69
CA SER A 113 9.84 12.01 26.80
C SER A 113 8.54 11.41 26.27
N ILE A 114 8.53 11.03 25.00
CA ILE A 114 7.54 10.12 24.39
C ILE A 114 7.70 8.69 24.94
N ASN A 115 6.70 7.82 24.70
CA ASN A 115 6.69 6.43 25.19
C ASN A 115 6.86 6.36 26.73
N ALA A 116 6.20 7.29 27.43
CA ALA A 116 6.16 7.38 28.87
C ALA A 116 4.83 7.96 29.33
N SER A 117 4.39 7.56 30.52
CA SER A 117 3.18 8.07 31.17
C SER A 117 3.54 9.05 32.28
N TYR A 118 2.77 10.14 32.39
CA TYR A 118 2.92 11.18 33.41
C TYR A 118 1.60 11.41 34.13
N THR A 119 1.67 11.78 35.40
CA THR A 119 0.50 12.16 36.20
C THR A 119 0.45 13.67 36.38
N LEU A 120 -0.65 14.30 35.98
CA LEU A 120 -0.92 15.71 36.25
C LEU A 120 -2.01 15.82 37.31
N SER A 121 -1.83 16.71 38.29
CA SER A 121 -2.83 17.04 39.31
C SER A 121 -2.89 18.55 39.53
N GLY A 122 -3.95 19.02 40.19
CA GLY A 122 -4.12 20.43 40.56
C GLY A 122 -4.61 21.34 39.42
N LEU A 123 -4.81 20.82 38.20
CA LEU A 123 -5.47 21.56 37.12
C LEU A 123 -6.89 21.94 37.56
N GLN A 124 -7.25 23.22 37.44
CA GLN A 124 -8.59 23.72 37.79
C GLN A 124 -9.45 23.97 36.55
N THR A 125 -10.77 24.06 36.76
CA THR A 125 -11.73 24.43 35.70
C THR A 125 -11.31 25.74 35.03
N GLY A 126 -11.23 25.73 33.70
CA GLY A 126 -10.79 26.86 32.88
C GLY A 126 -9.27 27.10 32.83
N GLN A 127 -8.46 26.26 33.48
CA GLN A 127 -7.00 26.28 33.35
C GLN A 127 -6.51 25.40 32.19
N PHE A 128 -5.25 25.63 31.81
CA PHE A 128 -4.63 25.00 30.67
C PHE A 128 -3.23 24.54 31.05
N ALA A 129 -2.92 23.27 30.81
CA ALA A 129 -1.59 22.72 30.94
C ALA A 129 -0.96 22.49 29.56
N CYS A 130 0.36 22.65 29.45
CA CYS A 130 1.07 22.24 28.25
C CYS A 130 2.42 21.60 28.53
N TYR A 131 2.82 20.70 27.64
CA TYR A 131 4.11 20.02 27.66
C TYR A 131 4.56 19.73 26.22
N HIS A 132 5.86 19.80 25.98
CA HIS A 132 6.48 19.57 24.68
C HIS A 132 7.00 18.14 24.56
N PHE A 133 6.96 17.59 23.35
CA PHE A 133 7.71 16.40 22.96
C PHE A 133 8.18 16.50 21.50
N GLU A 134 9.20 15.73 21.16
CA GLU A 134 9.78 15.70 19.81
C GLU A 134 9.52 14.36 19.14
N ILE A 135 9.22 14.42 17.84
CA ILE A 135 9.18 13.27 16.94
C ILE A 135 10.39 13.39 16.01
N THR A 136 11.24 12.36 15.98
CA THR A 136 12.51 12.40 15.22
C THR A 136 12.40 11.75 13.83
N GLN A 137 11.42 10.88 13.63
CA GLN A 137 11.12 10.20 12.37
C GLN A 137 9.60 10.06 12.20
N ASP A 138 9.15 9.78 10.98
CA ASP A 138 7.73 9.49 10.72
C ASP A 138 7.18 8.45 11.72
N ALA A 139 6.03 8.75 12.32
CA ALA A 139 5.50 7.92 13.40
C ALA A 139 3.97 7.91 13.47
N LYS A 140 3.41 6.75 13.80
CA LYS A 140 2.04 6.59 14.30
C LYS A 140 2.05 6.95 15.77
N THR A 141 1.27 7.97 16.13
CA THR A 141 1.28 8.56 17.47
C THR A 141 -0.12 8.55 18.05
N THR A 142 -0.27 7.85 19.15
CA THR A 142 -1.47 7.88 20.00
C THR A 142 -1.20 8.79 21.18
N THR A 143 -1.88 9.93 21.24
CA THR A 143 -1.86 10.81 22.41
C THR A 143 -3.08 10.55 23.26
N TYR A 144 -2.92 10.61 24.59
CA TYR A 144 -4.01 10.24 25.50
C TYR A 144 -4.02 11.06 26.79
N VAL A 145 -5.23 11.19 27.34
CA VAL A 145 -5.51 11.49 28.75
C VAL A 145 -6.46 10.42 29.26
N ILE A 146 -6.08 9.70 30.30
CA ILE A 146 -6.85 8.61 30.88
C ILE A 146 -6.94 8.72 32.40
N ASN A 147 -7.72 7.83 33.01
CA ASN A 147 -7.89 7.73 34.47
C ASN A 147 -8.43 9.04 35.08
N GLN A 148 -9.35 9.70 34.38
CA GLN A 148 -10.02 10.90 34.90
C GLN A 148 -10.97 10.50 36.03
N SER A 149 -10.91 11.20 37.16
CA SER A 149 -11.83 10.97 38.28
C SER A 149 -13.26 11.37 37.92
N ALA A 150 -14.25 10.82 38.62
CA ALA A 150 -15.61 11.32 38.54
C ALA A 150 -15.65 12.81 38.94
N GLY A 151 -16.08 13.68 38.04
CA GLY A 151 -16.02 15.14 38.21
C GLY A 151 -14.83 15.83 37.54
N THR A 152 -13.96 15.07 36.86
CA THR A 152 -12.91 15.58 35.97
C THR A 152 -13.26 15.26 34.52
N ASN A 153 -13.31 16.30 33.70
CA ASN A 153 -13.42 16.30 32.25
C ASN A 153 -12.37 17.28 31.72
N VAL A 154 -11.48 16.78 30.88
CA VAL A 154 -10.50 17.59 30.18
C VAL A 154 -10.66 17.47 28.67
N LEU A 155 -10.28 18.52 27.97
CA LEU A 155 -10.04 18.52 26.53
C LEU A 155 -8.56 18.23 26.29
N LEU A 156 -8.26 17.33 25.34
CA LEU A 156 -6.92 17.08 24.82
C LEU A 156 -6.79 17.64 23.41
N GLU A 157 -5.79 18.50 23.20
CA GLU A 157 -5.37 18.96 21.88
C GLU A 157 -3.91 18.62 21.64
N LEU A 158 -3.62 18.23 20.39
CA LEU A 158 -2.26 18.06 19.91
C LEU A 158 -1.92 19.24 19.00
N LEU A 159 -0.88 20.00 19.35
CA LEU A 159 -0.37 21.10 18.55
C LEU A 159 0.97 20.72 17.92
N SER A 160 1.21 21.12 16.68
CA SER A 160 2.54 21.04 16.05
C SER A 160 3.18 22.42 15.95
N ASP A 161 4.51 22.46 15.93
CA ASP A 161 5.33 23.67 15.87
C ASP A 161 6.33 23.55 14.72
N ASP A 162 6.44 24.61 13.93
CA ASP A 162 7.34 24.70 12.77
C ASP A 162 8.81 24.96 13.16
N GLY A 163 9.15 24.85 14.45
CA GLY A 163 10.47 25.17 15.00
C GLY A 163 10.70 26.67 15.17
N LYS A 164 9.72 27.49 14.81
CA LYS A 164 9.74 28.95 14.96
C LYS A 164 8.59 29.44 15.81
N ASN A 165 8.07 28.57 16.68
CA ASN A 165 7.07 28.93 17.65
C ASN A 165 5.71 29.28 17.02
N ASN A 166 5.49 28.90 15.75
CA ASN A 166 4.21 29.00 15.06
C ASN A 166 3.47 27.68 15.19
N LEU A 167 2.36 27.71 15.93
CA LEU A 167 1.64 26.50 16.28
C LEU A 167 0.47 26.26 15.33
N THR A 168 0.18 24.99 15.06
CA THR A 168 -1.01 24.55 14.34
C THR A 168 -1.68 23.39 15.06
N LEU A 169 -3.01 23.42 15.16
CA LEU A 169 -3.78 22.31 15.72
C LEU A 169 -3.72 21.10 14.78
N VAL A 170 -3.29 19.95 15.32
CA VAL A 170 -3.22 18.68 14.60
C VAL A 170 -4.51 17.88 14.82
N SER A 171 -4.89 17.70 16.08
CA SER A 171 -6.07 16.93 16.48
C SER A 171 -6.59 17.38 17.84
N SER A 172 -7.84 17.02 18.13
CA SER A 172 -8.51 17.31 19.39
C SER A 172 -9.42 16.15 19.78
N SER A 173 -9.53 15.89 21.09
CA SER A 173 -10.47 14.97 21.72
C SER A 173 -11.12 15.69 22.91
N ASP A 174 -12.46 15.65 22.95
CA ASP A 174 -13.31 16.33 23.94
C ASP A 174 -14.50 15.42 24.26
N ASN A 175 -14.22 14.27 24.86
CA ASN A 175 -15.25 13.31 25.23
C ASN A 175 -16.02 13.82 26.46
N PRO A 176 -17.33 13.51 26.55
CA PRO A 176 -18.14 13.97 27.68
C PRO A 176 -17.74 13.26 28.98
N ASP A 177 -18.07 13.87 30.11
CA ASP A 177 -17.84 13.34 31.46
C ASP A 177 -16.36 13.01 31.72
N ASN A 178 -16.06 11.91 32.42
CA ASN A 178 -14.71 11.48 32.75
C ASN A 178 -14.18 10.39 31.80
N ASN A 179 -14.68 10.36 30.57
CA ASN A 179 -14.21 9.42 29.56
C ASN A 179 -12.78 9.75 29.13
N ASP A 180 -12.04 8.73 28.67
CA ASP A 180 -10.68 8.93 28.19
C ASP A 180 -10.64 9.82 26.95
N GLU A 181 -9.62 10.68 26.86
CA GLU A 181 -9.32 11.44 25.66
C GLU A 181 -8.21 10.74 24.88
N VAL A 182 -8.44 10.49 23.59
CA VAL A 182 -7.46 9.80 22.75
C VAL A 182 -7.46 10.39 21.35
N THR A 183 -6.27 10.66 20.81
CA THR A 183 -6.12 11.01 19.39
C THR A 183 -5.08 10.10 18.74
N LEU A 184 -5.31 9.75 17.47
CA LEU A 184 -4.43 8.90 16.67
C LEU A 184 -4.02 9.66 15.42
N ASN A 185 -2.71 9.90 15.26
CA ASN A 185 -2.16 10.73 14.19
C ASN A 185 -0.91 10.10 13.58
N ARG A 186 -0.70 10.31 12.28
CA ARG A 186 0.61 10.09 11.65
C ARG A 186 1.40 11.39 11.68
N LEU A 187 2.40 11.45 12.53
CA LEU A 187 3.24 12.63 12.74
C LEU A 187 4.52 12.52 11.90
N LYS A 188 5.01 13.68 11.46
CA LYS A 188 6.28 13.84 10.76
C LYS A 188 7.35 14.24 11.77
N PRO A 189 8.64 14.19 11.42
CA PRO A 189 9.68 14.79 12.25
C PRO A 189 9.34 16.24 12.61
N GLY A 190 9.45 16.60 13.89
CA GLY A 190 9.15 17.94 14.37
C GLY A 190 8.81 18.03 15.85
N HIS A 191 8.36 19.22 16.25
CA HIS A 191 8.06 19.60 17.62
C HIS A 191 6.56 19.63 17.85
N TYR A 192 6.11 19.04 18.96
CA TYR A 192 4.70 18.86 19.26
C TYR A 192 4.40 19.19 20.72
N TYR A 193 3.15 19.53 21.02
CA TYR A 193 2.70 19.84 22.37
C TYR A 193 1.42 19.11 22.72
N TRP A 194 1.40 18.50 23.90
CA TRP A 194 0.15 18.19 24.60
C TRP A 194 -0.40 19.48 25.16
N TYR A 195 -1.61 19.85 24.74
CA TYR A 195 -2.36 20.96 25.29
C TYR A 195 -3.61 20.39 25.97
N ILE A 196 -3.72 20.59 27.27
CA ILE A 196 -4.78 19.99 28.10
C ILE A 196 -5.55 21.12 28.76
N GLN A 197 -6.86 21.18 28.54
CA GLN A 197 -7.74 22.17 29.14
C GLN A 197 -8.69 21.51 30.14
N GLY A 198 -8.80 22.07 31.34
CA GLY A 198 -9.81 21.64 32.29
C GLY A 198 -11.19 22.19 31.92
N ASN A 199 -12.05 21.38 31.31
CA ASN A 199 -13.44 21.77 31.03
C ASN A 199 -14.23 21.83 32.33
N VAL A 200 -14.13 20.76 33.14
CA VAL A 200 -14.68 20.66 34.48
C VAL A 200 -13.69 19.83 35.28
N THR A 201 -13.05 20.38 36.31
CA THR A 201 -12.06 19.62 37.10
C THR A 201 -12.11 20.04 38.56
N ASP A 202 -11.92 19.08 39.47
CA ASP A 202 -11.80 19.32 40.92
C ASP A 202 -10.34 19.36 41.41
N GLY A 203 -9.37 19.33 40.48
CA GLY A 203 -7.94 19.23 40.79
C GLY A 203 -7.43 17.81 40.97
N SER A 204 -8.27 16.79 40.82
CA SER A 204 -7.87 15.39 40.84
C SER A 204 -6.80 15.08 39.79
N ALA A 205 -6.04 14.02 40.08
CA ALA A 205 -5.00 13.56 39.18
C ALA A 205 -5.58 12.79 37.98
N PHE A 206 -4.92 12.91 36.83
CA PHE A 206 -5.13 12.07 35.65
C PHE A 206 -3.78 11.72 34.99
N THR A 207 -3.77 10.72 34.12
CA THR A 207 -2.57 10.27 33.41
C THR A 207 -2.59 10.73 31.97
N PHE A 208 -1.46 11.20 31.45
CA PHE A 208 -1.34 11.60 30.04
C PHE A 208 0.02 11.20 29.46
N GLY A 209 0.10 11.22 28.13
CA GLY A 209 1.35 10.96 27.42
C GLY A 209 1.13 10.70 25.94
N SER A 210 2.12 10.08 25.30
CA SER A 210 1.97 9.54 23.95
C SER A 210 2.74 8.27 23.74
N ILE A 211 2.09 7.35 23.04
CA ILE A 211 2.70 6.17 22.43
C ILE A 211 3.08 6.57 21.01
N VAL A 212 4.35 6.39 20.68
CA VAL A 212 4.94 6.75 19.40
C VAL A 212 5.58 5.51 18.81
N ASN A 213 4.97 4.98 17.75
CA ASN A 213 5.53 3.90 16.96
C ASN A 213 6.15 4.46 15.69
N THR A 214 7.40 4.11 15.48
CA THR A 214 8.20 4.60 14.35
C THR A 214 8.50 3.51 13.32
N ASN A 215 8.11 2.26 13.61
CA ASN A 215 8.19 1.14 12.68
C ASN A 215 6.89 1.05 11.88
N ILE A 216 6.55 2.13 11.17
CA ILE A 216 5.31 2.22 10.40
C ILE A 216 5.60 2.12 8.91
N ASP A 217 4.68 1.55 8.15
CA ASP A 217 4.73 1.59 6.70
C ASP A 217 4.06 2.86 6.12
N PRO A 218 4.11 3.06 4.79
CA PRO A 218 3.55 4.24 4.16
C PRO A 218 2.02 4.39 4.20
N TYR A 219 1.27 3.34 4.54
CA TYR A 219 -0.19 3.25 4.39
C TYR A 219 -0.98 3.58 5.66
N GLU A 220 -0.31 3.58 6.80
CA GLU A 220 -0.84 4.03 8.08
C GLU A 220 -1.47 5.44 7.99
N LEU A 221 -2.67 5.70 8.54
CA LEU A 221 -3.37 5.02 9.66
C LEU A 221 -4.55 4.12 9.25
N ASN A 222 -4.28 3.01 8.59
CA ASN A 222 -5.28 2.15 7.96
C ASN A 222 -5.84 1.06 8.90
N ASP A 223 -5.77 1.25 10.22
CA ASP A 223 -6.19 0.32 11.30
C ASP A 223 -7.68 -0.05 11.37
N ALA A 224 -8.53 0.55 10.52
CA ALA A 224 -9.97 0.36 10.58
C ALA A 224 -10.61 0.42 9.19
N PRO A 225 -11.76 -0.25 8.97
CA PRO A 225 -12.46 -0.20 7.69
C PRO A 225 -12.76 1.22 7.20
N SER A 226 -13.11 2.13 8.11
CA SER A 226 -13.41 3.54 7.81
C SER A 226 -12.18 4.37 7.45
N ARG A 227 -10.97 3.85 7.71
CA ARG A 227 -9.69 4.46 7.39
C ARG A 227 -8.89 3.64 6.37
N ALA A 228 -9.53 2.65 5.74
CA ALA A 228 -8.89 1.78 4.78
C ALA A 228 -8.16 2.61 3.70
N THR A 229 -6.93 2.22 3.37
CA THR A 229 -6.19 2.83 2.27
C THR A 229 -6.93 2.57 0.96
N VAL A 230 -7.47 3.62 0.35
CA VAL A 230 -8.17 3.53 -0.92
C VAL A 230 -7.15 3.44 -2.06
N LEU A 231 -7.16 2.32 -2.76
CA LEU A 231 -6.35 2.11 -3.95
C LEU A 231 -7.10 2.64 -5.18
N PRO A 232 -6.43 3.44 -6.04
CA PRO A 232 -7.00 3.81 -7.34
C PRO A 232 -7.23 2.58 -8.22
N ASP A 233 -7.84 2.76 -9.39
CA ASP A 233 -7.94 1.68 -10.38
C ASP A 233 -6.55 1.15 -10.77
N GLY A 234 -6.47 -0.15 -11.05
CA GLY A 234 -5.22 -0.85 -11.36
C GLY A 234 -5.05 -2.16 -10.59
N LEU A 235 -3.80 -2.63 -10.55
CA LEU A 235 -3.39 -3.80 -9.78
C LEU A 235 -2.07 -3.49 -9.07
N TYR A 236 -2.08 -3.53 -7.74
CA TYR A 236 -0.98 -3.03 -6.91
C TYR A 236 -0.26 -4.16 -6.19
N ASN A 237 1.03 -3.95 -5.95
CA ASN A 237 1.86 -4.77 -5.09
C ASN A 237 2.23 -3.95 -3.85
N ILE A 238 1.50 -4.15 -2.76
CA ILE A 238 1.61 -3.35 -1.55
C ILE A 238 2.61 -4.03 -0.62
N GLN A 239 3.64 -3.30 -0.21
CA GLN A 239 4.58 -3.75 0.81
C GLN A 239 4.37 -2.95 2.08
N ALA A 240 3.98 -3.65 3.15
CA ALA A 240 3.55 -3.08 4.42
C ALA A 240 3.94 -4.03 5.56
N ASN A 241 3.95 -3.55 6.79
CA ASN A 241 4.31 -4.37 7.96
C ASN A 241 3.13 -4.48 8.91
N SER A 242 3.30 -5.25 9.99
CA SER A 242 2.43 -5.09 11.15
C SER A 242 3.31 -4.74 12.34
N ASP A 243 3.00 -3.61 12.96
CA ASP A 243 3.86 -2.97 13.95
C ASP A 243 3.62 -3.50 15.38
N ASP A 244 2.45 -4.10 15.64
CA ASP A 244 2.13 -4.87 16.85
C ASP A 244 1.17 -6.06 16.60
N GLU A 245 0.64 -6.68 17.68
CA GLU A 245 -0.26 -7.86 17.61
C GLU A 245 -1.72 -7.50 17.24
N LEU A 246 -2.09 -6.22 17.31
CA LEU A 246 -3.40 -5.66 17.07
C LEU A 246 -3.47 -4.83 15.79
N ASP A 247 -2.33 -4.49 15.19
CA ASP A 247 -2.20 -3.74 13.97
C ASP A 247 -2.94 -4.43 12.81
N LYS A 248 -4.00 -3.82 12.31
CA LYS A 248 -4.84 -4.40 11.27
C LYS A 248 -4.86 -3.47 10.09
N ASP A 249 -4.21 -3.85 9.01
CA ASP A 249 -4.25 -3.05 7.81
C ASP A 249 -5.51 -3.28 7.00
N TYR A 250 -6.24 -2.20 6.71
CA TYR A 250 -7.38 -2.21 5.82
C TYR A 250 -7.05 -1.53 4.49
N TYR A 251 -7.43 -2.16 3.39
CA TYR A 251 -7.32 -1.62 2.03
C TYR A 251 -8.68 -1.66 1.35
N ALA A 252 -8.96 -0.68 0.49
CA ALA A 252 -10.20 -0.59 -0.26
C ALA A 252 -9.92 -0.50 -1.76
N PHE A 253 -10.63 -1.28 -2.56
CA PHE A 253 -10.60 -1.20 -4.01
C PHE A 253 -12.02 -1.21 -4.58
N THR A 254 -12.30 -0.34 -5.53
CA THR A 254 -13.61 -0.28 -6.20
C THR A 254 -13.54 -1.02 -7.53
N ALA A 255 -14.35 -2.05 -7.70
CA ALA A 255 -14.52 -2.71 -8.99
C ALA A 255 -15.39 -1.87 -9.93
N ILE A 256 -14.83 -0.80 -10.49
CA ILE A 256 -15.53 0.24 -11.27
C ILE A 256 -16.44 -0.35 -12.34
N SER A 257 -15.95 -1.34 -13.09
CA SER A 257 -16.69 -1.98 -14.20
C SER A 257 -17.35 -3.30 -13.81
N GLY A 258 -17.26 -3.70 -12.53
CA GLY A 258 -17.68 -5.04 -12.06
C GLY A 258 -16.68 -6.14 -12.43
N GLN A 259 -15.44 -5.76 -12.72
CA GLN A 259 -14.37 -6.69 -13.06
C GLN A 259 -13.95 -7.57 -11.89
N GLN A 260 -13.45 -8.77 -12.18
CA GLN A 260 -12.86 -9.64 -11.17
C GLN A 260 -11.68 -8.94 -10.50
N VAL A 261 -11.55 -9.16 -9.20
CA VAL A 261 -10.48 -8.62 -8.36
C VAL A 261 -9.61 -9.76 -7.87
N VAL A 262 -8.30 -9.58 -7.93
CA VAL A 262 -7.32 -10.54 -7.44
C VAL A 262 -6.82 -10.12 -6.07
N LEU A 263 -6.59 -11.11 -5.21
CA LEU A 263 -6.07 -10.95 -3.88
C LEU A 263 -5.03 -12.04 -3.59
N ARG A 264 -3.81 -11.65 -3.21
CA ARG A 264 -2.78 -12.60 -2.77
C ARG A 264 -1.91 -11.94 -1.71
N LEU A 265 -1.68 -12.63 -0.60
CA LEU A 265 -0.81 -12.18 0.48
C LEU A 265 0.39 -13.11 0.61
N THR A 266 1.59 -12.60 0.42
CA THR A 266 2.86 -13.29 0.70
C THR A 266 3.67 -12.55 1.75
N GLY A 267 4.75 -13.14 2.26
CA GLY A 267 5.78 -12.35 2.95
C GLY A 267 6.74 -11.73 1.93
N ALA A 268 7.24 -10.54 2.21
CA ALA A 268 8.33 -9.92 1.46
C ALA A 268 9.70 -10.49 1.90
N ASP A 269 10.75 -10.30 1.10
CA ASP A 269 12.14 -10.61 1.47
C ASP A 269 12.38 -12.02 2.04
N ASN A 270 11.69 -13.02 1.49
CA ASN A 270 11.71 -14.43 1.93
C ASN A 270 11.09 -14.69 3.32
N VAL A 271 10.34 -13.73 3.87
CA VAL A 271 9.52 -13.94 5.06
C VAL A 271 8.36 -14.87 4.72
N ALA A 272 8.01 -15.76 5.64
CA ALA A 272 6.89 -16.67 5.47
C ALA A 272 5.55 -15.91 5.55
N SER A 273 4.61 -16.18 4.66
CA SER A 273 3.28 -15.53 4.71
C SER A 273 2.43 -15.95 5.92
N SER A 274 2.85 -16.95 6.69
CA SER A 274 2.14 -17.46 7.86
C SER A 274 2.20 -16.54 9.09
N TYR A 275 2.97 -15.45 9.03
CA TYR A 275 2.95 -14.41 10.06
C TYR A 275 1.69 -13.53 10.02
N TRP A 276 0.94 -13.57 8.93
CA TRP A 276 -0.28 -12.79 8.75
C TRP A 276 -1.47 -13.65 8.36
N LEU A 277 -2.66 -13.09 8.58
CA LEU A 277 -3.95 -13.59 8.15
C LEU A 277 -4.50 -12.65 7.08
N LEU A 278 -5.28 -13.22 6.16
CA LEU A 278 -5.88 -12.50 5.05
C LEU A 278 -7.39 -12.70 5.08
N SER A 279 -8.13 -11.59 5.07
CA SER A 279 -9.59 -11.60 4.93
C SER A 279 -10.06 -10.51 3.97
N TYR A 280 -11.24 -10.68 3.40
CA TYR A 280 -11.89 -9.64 2.62
C TYR A 280 -13.39 -9.54 2.96
N SER A 281 -13.99 -8.40 2.62
CA SER A 281 -15.42 -8.12 2.75
C SER A 281 -15.92 -7.41 1.49
N THR A 282 -17.13 -7.77 1.06
CA THR A 282 -17.86 -7.16 -0.06
C THR A 282 -19.13 -6.43 0.41
N ASP A 283 -19.32 -6.31 1.72
CA ASP A 283 -20.51 -5.76 2.36
C ASP A 283 -20.18 -4.64 3.35
N GLY A 284 -19.11 -3.87 3.08
CA GLY A 284 -18.70 -2.73 3.90
C GLY A 284 -18.13 -3.10 5.26
N GLY A 285 -17.55 -4.29 5.40
CA GLY A 285 -16.92 -4.77 6.64
C GLY A 285 -17.89 -5.46 7.60
N ASN A 286 -19.13 -5.76 7.18
CA ASN A 286 -20.11 -6.48 8.00
C ASN A 286 -19.76 -7.97 8.12
N THR A 287 -19.32 -8.58 7.02
CA THR A 287 -18.92 -10.00 6.96
C THR A 287 -17.52 -10.13 6.38
N TRP A 288 -16.67 -10.88 7.08
CA TRP A 288 -15.29 -11.15 6.66
C TRP A 288 -15.11 -12.59 6.22
N VAL A 289 -14.50 -12.78 5.06
CA VAL A 289 -14.16 -14.08 4.50
C VAL A 289 -12.66 -14.29 4.55
N THR A 290 -12.21 -15.25 5.34
CA THR A 290 -10.78 -15.60 5.47
C THR A 290 -10.28 -16.42 4.28
N ARG A 291 -9.04 -16.18 3.88
CA ARG A 291 -8.35 -16.84 2.78
C ARG A 291 -6.96 -17.32 3.18
N ASN A 292 -6.49 -18.37 2.52
CA ASN A 292 -5.13 -18.86 2.69
C ASN A 292 -4.13 -17.83 2.18
N THR A 293 -3.02 -17.65 2.91
CA THR A 293 -1.90 -16.85 2.43
C THR A 293 -1.02 -17.66 1.46
N GLY A 294 -0.24 -16.99 0.62
CA GLY A 294 0.58 -17.58 -0.44
C GLY A 294 -0.17 -17.90 -1.73
N GLU A 295 -1.47 -18.17 -1.64
CA GLU A 295 -2.35 -18.51 -2.75
C GLU A 295 -3.02 -17.27 -3.37
N GLN A 296 -3.28 -17.33 -4.68
CA GLN A 296 -4.05 -16.33 -5.40
C GLN A 296 -5.54 -16.61 -5.26
N HIS A 297 -6.31 -15.60 -4.83
CA HIS A 297 -7.76 -15.65 -4.73
C HIS A 297 -8.41 -14.68 -5.71
N THR A 298 -9.54 -15.08 -6.28
CA THR A 298 -10.34 -14.22 -7.15
C THR A 298 -11.66 -13.90 -6.45
N ILE A 299 -11.99 -12.61 -6.40
CA ILE A 299 -13.26 -12.07 -5.94
C ILE A 299 -14.05 -11.66 -7.18
N THR A 300 -15.29 -12.13 -7.28
CA THR A 300 -16.22 -11.72 -8.34
C THR A 300 -17.23 -10.76 -7.73
N PRO A 301 -17.17 -9.46 -8.06
CA PRO A 301 -18.19 -8.50 -7.62
C PRO A 301 -19.58 -8.91 -8.11
N SER A 302 -20.60 -8.58 -7.32
CA SER A 302 -22.00 -8.76 -7.70
C SER A 302 -22.48 -7.70 -8.69
N GLN A 303 -21.86 -6.53 -8.69
CA GLN A 303 -22.21 -5.39 -9.55
C GLN A 303 -21.03 -4.43 -9.77
N PRO A 304 -21.09 -3.58 -10.82
CA PRO A 304 -20.14 -2.46 -10.98
C PRO A 304 -20.17 -1.48 -9.80
N ASN A 305 -19.03 -0.85 -9.53
CA ASN A 305 -18.78 0.07 -8.42
C ASN A 305 -18.89 -0.55 -7.01
N GLU A 306 -18.87 -1.88 -6.90
CA GLU A 306 -18.77 -2.55 -5.61
C GLU A 306 -17.41 -2.30 -4.97
N ILE A 307 -17.41 -1.95 -3.68
CA ILE A 307 -16.19 -1.74 -2.89
C ILE A 307 -15.82 -3.06 -2.23
N ILE A 308 -14.59 -3.49 -2.47
CA ILE A 308 -13.98 -4.64 -1.81
C ILE A 308 -13.03 -4.11 -0.75
N LEU A 309 -13.27 -4.51 0.49
CA LEU A 309 -12.36 -4.28 1.60
C LEU A 309 -11.48 -5.51 1.80
N VAL A 310 -10.20 -5.28 2.03
CA VAL A 310 -9.23 -6.30 2.41
C VAL A 310 -8.71 -5.95 3.78
N LYS A 311 -8.54 -6.96 4.61
CA LYS A 311 -7.92 -6.88 5.93
C LYS A 311 -6.72 -7.82 5.97
N VAL A 312 -5.56 -7.27 6.31
CA VAL A 312 -4.38 -8.03 6.73
C VAL A 312 -4.28 -7.90 8.24
N SER A 313 -3.97 -8.99 8.94
CA SER A 313 -3.83 -8.96 10.41
C SER A 313 -2.69 -9.87 10.86
N PRO A 314 -1.95 -9.53 11.92
CA PRO A 314 -1.03 -10.41 12.61
C PRO A 314 -1.68 -11.76 12.90
N ASN A 315 -0.94 -12.84 12.69
CA ASN A 315 -1.38 -14.17 13.09
C ASN A 315 -1.06 -14.39 14.57
N PRO A 316 -2.04 -14.55 15.48
CA PRO A 316 -1.78 -14.75 16.90
C PRO A 316 -1.00 -16.04 17.21
N ALA A 317 -1.06 -17.04 16.33
CA ALA A 317 -0.27 -18.26 16.48
C ALA A 317 1.21 -18.06 16.12
N LYS A 318 1.54 -16.99 15.39
CA LYS A 318 2.89 -16.67 14.92
C LYS A 318 2.98 -15.18 14.57
N LEU A 319 3.22 -14.35 15.58
CA LEU A 319 3.25 -12.89 15.40
C LEU A 319 4.44 -12.42 14.54
N PRO A 320 4.24 -11.44 13.65
CA PRO A 320 5.32 -10.77 12.93
C PRO A 320 6.16 -9.91 13.90
N THR A 321 7.40 -9.63 13.51
CA THR A 321 8.18 -8.54 14.11
C THR A 321 8.01 -7.26 13.30
N PRO A 322 8.18 -6.05 13.87
CA PRO A 322 8.04 -4.80 13.13
C PRO A 322 8.96 -4.65 11.91
N ALA A 323 10.08 -5.40 11.86
CA ALA A 323 11.00 -5.43 10.72
C ALA A 323 10.58 -6.37 9.57
N GLN A 324 9.51 -7.16 9.76
CA GLN A 324 9.00 -8.09 8.76
C GLN A 324 7.87 -7.44 7.98
N TYR A 325 7.95 -7.54 6.65
CA TYR A 325 6.95 -6.98 5.74
C TYR A 325 6.18 -8.10 5.06
N TYR A 326 4.89 -7.87 4.85
CA TYR A 326 4.10 -8.64 3.90
C TYR A 326 4.10 -7.97 2.54
N GLN A 327 3.63 -8.73 1.55
CA GLN A 327 3.42 -8.27 0.20
C GLN A 327 2.02 -8.68 -0.26
N LEU A 328 1.17 -7.68 -0.51
CA LEU A 328 -0.23 -7.83 -0.88
C LEU A 328 -0.43 -7.43 -2.35
N SER A 329 -0.71 -8.43 -3.21
CA SER A 329 -1.25 -8.18 -4.54
C SER A 329 -2.76 -7.94 -4.44
N PHE A 330 -3.22 -6.74 -4.78
CA PHE A 330 -4.63 -6.37 -4.69
C PHE A 330 -5.05 -5.39 -5.78
N GLY A 331 -6.17 -5.69 -6.46
CA GLY A 331 -6.77 -4.84 -7.49
C GLY A 331 -7.41 -5.64 -8.63
N SER A 332 -7.61 -4.99 -9.78
CA SER A 332 -8.19 -5.61 -10.98
C SER A 332 -7.39 -6.84 -11.41
N LYS A 333 -8.07 -8.00 -11.50
CA LYS A 333 -7.46 -9.23 -11.98
C LYS A 333 -7.17 -9.13 -13.47
N ILE A 334 -5.96 -9.49 -13.88
CA ILE A 334 -5.62 -9.58 -15.30
C ILE A 334 -6.27 -10.84 -15.86
N ALA A 335 -7.18 -10.65 -16.82
CA ALA A 335 -7.80 -11.75 -17.56
C ALA A 335 -7.07 -12.06 -18.87
N LYS A 336 -6.41 -11.05 -19.47
CA LYS A 336 -5.68 -11.23 -20.73
C LYS A 336 -4.46 -10.33 -20.81
N LEU A 337 -3.35 -10.93 -21.23
CA LEU A 337 -2.14 -10.26 -21.68
C LEU A 337 -2.04 -10.38 -23.21
N THR A 338 -1.83 -9.26 -23.88
CA THR A 338 -1.30 -9.22 -25.25
C THR A 338 0.05 -8.54 -25.23
N ASN A 339 0.98 -9.00 -26.04
CA ASN A 339 2.34 -8.46 -26.06
C ASN A 339 2.94 -8.53 -27.46
N ALA A 340 4.00 -7.76 -27.66
CA ALA A 340 4.91 -7.92 -28.77
C ALA A 340 6.32 -7.56 -28.33
N VAL A 341 7.31 -8.37 -28.73
CA VAL A 341 8.74 -8.10 -28.55
C VAL A 341 9.42 -8.27 -29.91
N LYS A 342 9.94 -7.17 -30.47
CA LYS A 342 10.41 -7.09 -31.85
C LYS A 342 11.71 -6.29 -31.92
N GLY A 343 12.59 -6.64 -32.87
CA GLY A 343 13.69 -5.75 -33.24
C GLY A 343 13.22 -4.56 -34.05
N GLU A 344 14.17 -3.92 -34.74
CA GLU A 344 13.87 -2.83 -35.65
C GLU A 344 13.05 -3.29 -36.87
N ASN A 345 12.31 -2.36 -37.49
CA ASN A 345 11.43 -2.65 -38.61
C ASN A 345 12.15 -3.18 -39.86
N ASN A 346 13.45 -2.92 -39.98
CA ASN A 346 14.29 -3.29 -41.11
C ASN A 346 15.25 -4.45 -40.80
N VAL A 347 14.99 -5.23 -39.75
CA VAL A 347 15.77 -6.44 -39.45
C VAL A 347 15.63 -7.44 -40.59
N LEU A 348 16.76 -7.81 -41.19
CA LEU A 348 16.85 -8.94 -42.10
C LEU A 348 16.98 -10.23 -41.27
N TYR A 349 15.85 -10.89 -41.07
CA TYR A 349 15.75 -12.09 -40.22
C TYR A 349 16.58 -13.25 -40.77
N ILE A 350 17.35 -13.86 -39.89
CA ILE A 350 17.91 -15.21 -40.10
C ILE A 350 16.71 -16.17 -40.08
N PRO A 351 16.41 -16.90 -41.17
CA PRO A 351 15.24 -17.76 -41.23
C PRO A 351 15.37 -18.96 -40.28
N GLY A 352 14.23 -19.58 -39.95
CA GLY A 352 14.24 -20.85 -39.24
C GLY A 352 14.85 -21.96 -40.08
N GLY A 353 15.59 -22.88 -39.45
CA GLY A 353 16.08 -24.11 -40.11
C GLY A 353 17.36 -24.00 -40.94
N VAL A 354 17.99 -22.83 -41.07
CA VAL A 354 19.32 -22.68 -41.71
C VAL A 354 20.49 -22.98 -40.76
N ASN A 355 20.23 -23.22 -39.47
CA ASN A 355 21.24 -23.50 -38.46
C ASN A 355 21.19 -24.99 -38.05
N ASP A 356 22.22 -25.74 -38.40
CA ASP A 356 22.19 -27.21 -38.44
C ASP A 356 22.38 -27.94 -37.08
N SER A 357 22.33 -27.28 -35.90
CA SER A 357 22.56 -28.05 -34.65
C SER A 357 22.18 -27.49 -33.27
N ALA A 358 21.79 -26.22 -33.08
CA ALA A 358 21.61 -25.72 -31.70
C ALA A 358 20.48 -24.71 -31.41
N TYR A 359 19.99 -23.93 -32.40
CA TYR A 359 19.09 -22.80 -32.14
C TYR A 359 18.01 -22.70 -33.24
N SER A 360 17.23 -23.78 -33.42
CA SER A 360 16.41 -24.03 -34.61
C SER A 360 15.46 -22.89 -35.02
N PHE A 361 15.11 -21.98 -34.10
CA PHE A 361 14.33 -20.78 -34.39
C PHE A 361 14.69 -19.63 -33.43
N LEU A 362 14.94 -18.43 -33.97
CA LEU A 362 15.14 -17.18 -33.22
C LEU A 362 13.85 -16.34 -33.32
N ILE A 363 13.02 -16.38 -32.27
CA ILE A 363 11.67 -15.77 -32.24
C ILE A 363 11.75 -14.25 -32.43
N THR A 364 12.67 -13.62 -31.71
CA THR A 364 12.93 -12.18 -31.81
C THR A 364 14.35 -11.97 -32.32
N GLN A 365 14.52 -11.08 -33.30
CA GLN A 365 15.84 -10.72 -33.81
C GLN A 365 15.98 -9.20 -33.89
N ALA A 366 17.14 -8.67 -33.56
CA ALA A 366 17.41 -7.22 -33.52
C ALA A 366 18.88 -6.92 -33.82
N TYR A 367 19.16 -5.72 -34.33
CA TYR A 367 20.53 -5.22 -34.51
C TYR A 367 21.03 -4.44 -33.30
N ARG A 368 20.24 -3.49 -32.81
CA ARG A 368 20.64 -2.50 -31.79
C ARG A 368 19.55 -2.24 -30.77
N ASN A 369 18.28 -2.37 -31.15
CA ASN A 369 17.16 -2.04 -30.31
C ASN A 369 16.09 -3.13 -30.33
N VAL A 370 15.59 -3.45 -29.14
CA VAL A 370 14.38 -4.27 -28.97
C VAL A 370 13.25 -3.36 -28.54
N ASN A 371 12.21 -3.28 -29.36
CA ASN A 371 10.96 -2.60 -29.05
C ASN A 371 9.97 -3.62 -28.51
N TRP A 372 9.30 -3.28 -27.42
CA TRP A 372 8.33 -4.16 -26.83
C TRP A 372 7.14 -3.40 -26.26
N ASN A 373 6.02 -4.11 -26.15
CA ASN A 373 4.81 -3.59 -25.55
C ASN A 373 3.99 -4.69 -24.91
N VAL A 374 3.13 -4.27 -24.00
CA VAL A 374 2.07 -5.09 -23.43
C VAL A 374 0.76 -4.32 -23.47
N ARG A 375 -0.34 -5.07 -23.52
CA ARG A 375 -1.66 -4.61 -23.14
C ARG A 375 -2.33 -5.61 -22.22
N LEU A 376 -2.74 -5.12 -21.06
CA LEU A 376 -3.37 -5.88 -19.99
C LEU A 376 -4.83 -5.48 -19.88
N THR A 377 -5.73 -6.46 -19.89
CA THR A 377 -7.16 -6.23 -19.73
C THR A 377 -7.77 -7.09 -18.64
N ASP A 378 -8.79 -6.54 -17.99
CA ASP A 378 -9.58 -7.22 -16.96
C ASP A 378 -10.62 -8.17 -17.57
N SER A 379 -11.45 -8.78 -16.71
CA SER A 379 -12.50 -9.72 -17.12
C SER A 379 -13.64 -9.09 -17.93
N THR A 380 -13.75 -7.76 -17.95
CA THR A 380 -14.72 -7.01 -18.77
C THR A 380 -14.13 -6.57 -20.11
N GLY A 381 -12.81 -6.70 -20.27
CA GLY A 381 -12.05 -6.25 -21.44
C GLY A 381 -11.55 -4.81 -21.33
N ALA A 382 -11.81 -4.12 -20.21
CA ALA A 382 -11.24 -2.81 -19.94
C ALA A 382 -9.73 -2.91 -19.66
N GLY A 383 -8.98 -1.87 -20.02
CA GLY A 383 -7.54 -1.81 -19.76
C GLY A 383 -7.24 -1.57 -18.29
N ILE A 384 -6.20 -2.22 -17.76
CA ILE A 384 -5.82 -2.07 -16.34
C ILE A 384 -4.64 -1.10 -16.22
N PRO A 385 -4.80 0.08 -15.59
CA PRO A 385 -3.72 1.03 -15.40
C PRO A 385 -2.75 0.64 -14.28
N ASN A 386 -1.58 1.29 -14.26
CA ASN A 386 -0.62 1.24 -13.16
C ASN A 386 -0.05 -0.16 -12.86
N VAL A 387 -0.06 -1.06 -13.84
CA VAL A 387 0.52 -2.39 -13.71
C VAL A 387 1.93 -2.39 -14.26
N GLU A 388 2.89 -2.82 -13.44
CA GLU A 388 4.26 -3.06 -13.89
C GLU A 388 4.35 -4.38 -14.67
N ALA A 389 4.88 -4.29 -15.88
CA ALA A 389 5.32 -5.43 -16.66
C ALA A 389 6.84 -5.38 -16.78
N VAL A 390 7.50 -6.52 -16.60
CA VAL A 390 8.96 -6.63 -16.63
C VAL A 390 9.37 -7.58 -17.74
N LEU A 391 10.10 -7.07 -18.74
CA LEU A 391 10.78 -7.88 -19.74
C LEU A 391 12.18 -8.19 -19.23
N TYR A 392 12.49 -9.47 -19.03
CA TYR A 392 13.85 -9.91 -18.80
C TYR A 392 14.48 -10.30 -20.14
N LEU A 393 15.56 -9.63 -20.54
CA LEU A 393 16.24 -9.87 -21.81
C LEU A 393 17.68 -10.32 -21.58
N ASN A 394 17.92 -11.62 -21.77
CA ASN A 394 19.27 -12.15 -21.85
C ASN A 394 19.74 -12.02 -23.31
N GLN A 395 20.73 -11.17 -23.56
CA GLN A 395 21.21 -10.87 -24.92
C GLN A 395 22.17 -11.94 -25.47
N ARG A 396 22.78 -12.75 -24.60
CA ARG A 396 23.83 -13.71 -24.94
C ARG A 396 23.94 -14.81 -23.90
N THR A 397 23.78 -16.05 -24.36
CA THR A 397 24.06 -17.27 -23.61
C THR A 397 25.00 -18.17 -24.40
N THR A 398 25.91 -18.84 -23.71
CA THR A 398 26.75 -19.90 -24.28
C THR A 398 26.05 -21.27 -24.31
N ASN A 399 24.85 -21.37 -23.71
CA ASN A 399 24.07 -22.59 -23.67
C ASN A 399 22.56 -22.31 -23.69
N ILE A 400 21.93 -22.34 -24.88
CA ILE A 400 20.46 -22.21 -24.98
C ILE A 400 19.71 -23.49 -24.65
N LYS A 401 20.39 -24.64 -24.68
CA LYS A 401 19.74 -25.94 -24.49
C LYS A 401 19.45 -26.20 -23.01
N THR A 402 20.09 -25.43 -22.13
CA THR A 402 19.83 -25.38 -20.69
C THR A 402 19.06 -24.12 -20.30
N ASP A 403 18.51 -24.13 -19.09
CA ASP A 403 17.81 -23.00 -18.48
C ASP A 403 18.64 -21.71 -18.57
N ILE A 404 18.18 -20.77 -19.41
CA ILE A 404 18.64 -19.39 -19.36
C ILE A 404 18.24 -18.84 -17.99
N LYS A 405 19.23 -18.39 -17.22
CA LYS A 405 18.97 -17.68 -15.97
C LYS A 405 18.69 -16.22 -16.29
N PHE A 406 17.57 -15.74 -15.74
CA PHE A 406 17.19 -14.34 -15.74
C PHE A 406 17.36 -13.80 -14.32
N ASP A 407 18.09 -12.69 -14.21
CA ASP A 407 18.26 -11.95 -12.97
C ASP A 407 17.88 -10.48 -13.18
N GLU A 408 17.87 -9.72 -12.09
CA GLU A 408 17.44 -8.31 -12.08
C GLU A 408 18.32 -7.38 -12.93
N SER A 409 19.56 -7.77 -13.27
CA SER A 409 20.40 -6.97 -14.18
C SER A 409 19.90 -6.97 -15.63
N MET A 410 19.01 -7.90 -15.96
CA MET A 410 18.41 -8.06 -17.29
C MET A 410 16.97 -7.53 -17.36
N ALA A 411 16.48 -6.95 -16.27
CA ALA A 411 15.10 -6.51 -16.14
C ALA A 411 14.87 -5.13 -16.80
N HIS A 412 13.78 -5.02 -17.54
CA HIS A 412 13.31 -3.78 -18.12
C HIS A 412 11.82 -3.62 -17.80
N SER A 413 11.49 -2.61 -17.00
CA SER A 413 10.12 -2.36 -16.54
C SER A 413 9.40 -1.30 -17.38
N ILE A 414 8.11 -1.52 -17.62
CA ILE A 414 7.16 -0.51 -18.13
C ILE A 414 5.87 -0.57 -17.32
N ILE A 415 5.17 0.56 -17.21
CA ILE A 415 3.92 0.68 -16.45
C ILE A 415 2.77 1.00 -17.40
N THR A 416 1.63 0.32 -17.25
CA THR A 416 0.45 0.54 -18.10
C THR A 416 -0.25 1.87 -17.86
N ASP A 417 -0.70 2.47 -18.96
CA ASP A 417 -1.55 3.66 -18.98
C ASP A 417 -3.02 3.34 -18.67
N ALA A 418 -3.89 4.36 -18.68
CA ALA A 418 -5.34 4.25 -18.47
C ALA A 418 -6.06 3.29 -19.43
N SER A 419 -5.47 2.96 -20.57
CA SER A 419 -6.01 1.99 -21.55
C SER A 419 -5.39 0.60 -21.40
N GLY A 420 -4.59 0.39 -20.36
CA GLY A 420 -3.88 -0.86 -20.09
C GLY A 420 -2.69 -1.11 -21.00
N ASN A 421 -2.21 -0.12 -21.75
CA ASN A 421 -1.08 -0.27 -22.68
C ASN A 421 0.22 0.24 -22.05
N ALA A 422 1.32 -0.42 -22.37
CA ALA A 422 2.66 0.09 -22.09
C ALA A 422 3.60 -0.30 -23.22
N SER A 423 4.62 0.51 -23.48
CA SER A 423 5.66 0.20 -24.46
C SER A 423 7.01 0.75 -24.05
N GLY A 424 8.07 0.06 -24.46
CA GLY A 424 9.45 0.47 -24.20
C GLY A 424 10.41 0.04 -25.30
N THR A 425 11.60 0.63 -25.27
CA THR A 425 12.71 0.30 -26.17
C THR A 425 13.95 0.03 -25.35
N ILE A 426 14.62 -1.08 -25.64
CA ILE A 426 15.86 -1.51 -24.99
C ILE A 426 16.99 -1.35 -26.00
N ALA A 427 18.00 -0.55 -25.66
CA ALA A 427 19.26 -0.52 -26.39
C ALA A 427 20.10 -1.75 -26.02
N LEU A 428 20.56 -2.48 -27.03
CA LEU A 428 21.40 -3.66 -26.87
C LEU A 428 22.86 -3.25 -26.60
N ASN A 429 23.56 -4.11 -25.88
CA ASN A 429 24.98 -3.96 -25.58
C ASN A 429 25.83 -4.34 -26.80
N ALA A 430 27.16 -4.41 -26.63
CA ALA A 430 28.03 -4.90 -27.69
C ALA A 430 27.71 -6.36 -28.06
N CYS A 431 27.68 -6.64 -29.36
CA CYS A 431 27.47 -7.96 -29.94
C CYS A 431 28.81 -8.66 -30.18
N ASN A 432 28.94 -9.93 -29.81
CA ASN A 432 30.20 -10.67 -29.80
C ASN A 432 30.39 -11.51 -31.06
N GLY A 433 29.30 -11.94 -31.69
CA GLY A 433 29.32 -12.70 -32.94
C GLY A 433 29.71 -14.15 -32.71
N ASP A 434 29.22 -14.75 -31.62
CA ASP A 434 29.55 -16.12 -31.22
C ASP A 434 29.16 -17.17 -32.28
N PHE A 435 28.15 -16.86 -33.08
CA PHE A 435 27.62 -17.73 -34.12
C PHE A 435 27.68 -17.07 -35.49
N SER A 436 27.80 -17.89 -36.54
CA SER A 436 27.74 -17.45 -37.93
C SER A 436 26.91 -18.43 -38.74
N THR A 437 26.14 -17.91 -39.70
CA THR A 437 25.37 -18.73 -40.63
C THR A 437 25.20 -18.05 -41.97
N GLU A 438 25.06 -18.84 -43.03
CA GLU A 438 24.67 -18.36 -44.34
C GLU A 438 23.22 -18.72 -44.64
N PHE A 439 22.46 -17.75 -45.16
CA PHE A 439 21.10 -17.99 -45.62
C PHE A 439 20.79 -17.22 -46.89
N ARG A 440 19.74 -17.65 -47.58
CA ARG A 440 19.22 -16.96 -48.76
C ARG A 440 17.99 -16.14 -48.41
N ASP A 441 17.96 -14.92 -48.90
CA ASP A 441 16.83 -14.01 -48.89
C ASP A 441 16.48 -13.61 -50.31
N TYR A 442 15.19 -13.51 -50.63
CA TYR A 442 14.73 -13.04 -51.93
C TYR A 442 14.23 -11.61 -51.80
N SER A 443 14.90 -10.69 -52.49
CA SER A 443 14.55 -9.28 -52.45
C SER A 443 14.86 -8.61 -53.79
N LEU A 444 13.96 -7.74 -54.25
CA LEU A 444 14.08 -6.95 -55.47
C LEU A 444 14.43 -7.75 -56.75
N GLY A 445 14.00 -9.01 -56.86
CA GLY A 445 14.29 -9.87 -58.03
C GLY A 445 15.63 -10.62 -57.96
N TYR A 446 16.28 -10.66 -56.79
CA TYR A 446 17.54 -11.35 -56.59
C TYR A 446 17.45 -12.35 -55.44
N TYR A 447 18.10 -13.49 -55.62
CA TYR A 447 18.46 -14.40 -54.54
C TYR A 447 19.79 -13.95 -53.94
N ASN A 448 19.70 -13.30 -52.78
CA ASN A 448 20.82 -12.79 -52.01
C ASN A 448 21.26 -13.83 -50.99
N THR A 449 22.53 -14.23 -51.02
CA THR A 449 23.15 -15.08 -50.00
C THR A 449 23.87 -14.18 -49.00
N TRP A 450 23.41 -14.21 -47.75
CA TRP A 450 23.94 -13.41 -46.65
C TRP A 450 24.69 -14.30 -45.68
N ASN A 451 25.88 -13.86 -45.25
CA ASN A 451 26.55 -14.40 -44.08
C ASN A 451 26.29 -13.49 -42.89
N SER A 452 25.73 -14.03 -41.81
CA SER A 452 25.35 -13.30 -40.61
C SER A 452 26.08 -13.83 -39.39
N THR A 453 26.73 -12.93 -38.65
CA THR A 453 27.29 -13.22 -37.33
C THR A 453 26.37 -12.67 -36.24
N PHE A 454 26.08 -13.45 -35.21
CA PHE A 454 25.07 -13.13 -34.20
C PHE A 454 25.38 -13.77 -32.84
N ASP A 455 24.86 -13.18 -31.78
CA ASP A 455 24.75 -13.81 -30.46
C ASP A 455 23.33 -14.37 -30.28
N VAL A 456 23.21 -15.37 -29.40
CA VAL A 456 21.93 -15.98 -29.10
C VAL A 456 21.61 -15.83 -27.61
N GLY A 457 20.37 -15.50 -27.31
CA GLY A 457 19.87 -15.32 -25.95
C GLY A 457 18.40 -15.71 -25.84
N GLY A 458 17.70 -15.11 -24.89
CA GLY A 458 16.27 -15.32 -24.72
C GLY A 458 15.61 -14.27 -23.86
N TRP A 459 14.28 -14.30 -23.81
CA TRP A 459 13.50 -13.36 -23.04
C TRP A 459 12.22 -13.97 -22.46
N ILE A 460 11.73 -13.33 -21.39
CA ILE A 460 10.45 -13.61 -20.72
C ILE A 460 9.79 -12.30 -20.32
N ILE A 461 8.46 -12.31 -20.20
CA ILE A 461 7.70 -11.19 -19.61
C ILE A 461 7.08 -11.70 -18.31
N ARG A 462 7.29 -10.98 -17.21
CA ARG A 462 6.65 -11.25 -15.92
C ARG A 462 5.75 -10.10 -15.53
N ILE A 463 4.64 -10.43 -14.90
CA ILE A 463 3.80 -9.48 -14.18
C ILE A 463 3.95 -9.79 -12.68
N PRO A 464 4.79 -9.05 -11.93
CA PRO A 464 5.11 -9.39 -10.54
C PRO A 464 3.88 -9.46 -9.63
N THR A 465 2.87 -8.64 -9.89
CA THR A 465 1.62 -8.58 -9.14
C THR A 465 0.72 -9.80 -9.33
N GLN A 466 0.86 -10.55 -10.43
CA GLN A 466 0.03 -11.71 -10.75
C GLN A 466 0.86 -12.79 -11.47
N THR A 467 1.37 -13.74 -10.71
CA THR A 467 2.44 -14.67 -11.14
C THR A 467 2.02 -15.68 -12.20
N ASP A 468 0.71 -15.89 -12.41
CA ASP A 468 0.18 -16.76 -13.47
C ASP A 468 0.04 -16.05 -14.83
N VAL A 469 0.43 -14.78 -14.93
CA VAL A 469 0.38 -13.98 -16.16
C VAL A 469 1.78 -13.59 -16.63
N GLY A 470 2.07 -13.86 -17.90
CA GLY A 470 3.34 -13.51 -18.50
C GLY A 470 3.62 -14.25 -19.80
N VAL A 471 4.88 -14.17 -20.23
CA VAL A 471 5.45 -14.98 -21.32
C VAL A 471 6.64 -15.72 -20.76
N GLY A 472 6.66 -17.04 -20.91
CA GLY A 472 7.57 -17.91 -20.20
C GLY A 472 6.84 -18.69 -19.09
N GLY A 473 7.22 -19.94 -18.84
CA GLY A 473 6.63 -20.80 -17.82
C GLY A 473 7.16 -22.23 -17.89
N ASP A 474 6.57 -23.15 -17.13
CA ASP A 474 7.10 -24.51 -16.99
C ASP A 474 7.20 -25.28 -18.32
N ASN A 475 6.26 -25.05 -19.24
CA ASN A 475 6.22 -25.72 -20.55
C ASN A 475 7.11 -25.04 -21.61
N TYR A 476 7.25 -23.71 -21.55
CA TYR A 476 8.10 -22.93 -22.46
C TYR A 476 8.86 -21.92 -21.61
N LYS A 477 10.06 -22.28 -21.14
CA LYS A 477 10.78 -21.50 -20.13
C LYS A 477 11.15 -20.08 -20.56
N PHE A 478 11.34 -19.86 -21.86
CA PHE A 478 11.64 -18.58 -22.47
C PHE A 478 11.38 -18.62 -23.98
N LEU A 479 11.41 -17.45 -24.62
CA LEU A 479 11.46 -17.32 -26.07
C LEU A 479 12.87 -16.92 -26.51
N THR A 480 13.32 -17.42 -27.67
CA THR A 480 14.68 -17.23 -28.15
C THR A 480 14.90 -15.84 -28.74
N PHE A 481 16.10 -15.31 -28.55
CA PHE A 481 16.51 -14.01 -29.05
C PHE A 481 17.78 -14.13 -29.89
N GLY A 482 17.83 -13.43 -31.03
CA GLY A 482 19.00 -13.29 -31.88
C GLY A 482 19.50 -11.85 -31.92
N HIS A 483 20.69 -11.60 -31.39
CA HIS A 483 21.35 -10.30 -31.51
C HIS A 483 22.26 -10.33 -32.73
N ILE A 484 21.88 -9.66 -33.81
CA ILE A 484 22.60 -9.71 -35.08
C ILE A 484 23.73 -8.67 -35.05
N CYS A 485 24.98 -9.15 -35.04
CA CYS A 485 26.15 -8.28 -34.96
C CYS A 485 26.52 -7.69 -36.32
N LYS A 486 26.49 -8.52 -37.36
CA LYS A 486 26.91 -8.14 -38.72
C LYS A 486 26.25 -9.06 -39.73
N GLN A 487 25.84 -8.49 -40.86
CA GLN A 487 25.41 -9.25 -42.04
C GLN A 487 26.17 -8.76 -43.26
N THR A 488 26.74 -9.69 -44.02
CA THR A 488 27.54 -9.41 -45.21
C THR A 488 26.90 -10.11 -46.39
N LEU A 489 26.61 -9.37 -47.46
CA LEU A 489 26.16 -9.95 -48.72
C LEU A 489 27.33 -10.69 -49.36
N VAL A 490 27.23 -12.01 -49.46
CA VAL A 490 28.27 -12.88 -50.04
C VAL A 490 28.07 -13.01 -51.54
N ARG A 491 26.82 -13.15 -51.98
CA ARG A 491 26.47 -13.34 -53.39
C ARG A 491 25.08 -12.82 -53.68
N SER A 492 24.87 -12.24 -54.87
CA SER A 492 23.56 -11.88 -55.39
C SER A 492 23.39 -12.45 -56.78
N VAL A 493 22.32 -13.22 -57.01
CA VAL A 493 22.00 -13.84 -58.30
C VAL A 493 20.60 -13.40 -58.72
N LYS A 494 20.47 -12.85 -59.92
CA LYS A 494 19.16 -12.46 -60.48
C LYS A 494 18.31 -13.73 -60.66
N SER A 495 17.05 -13.68 -60.21
CA SER A 495 16.10 -14.80 -60.32
C SER A 495 15.78 -15.17 -61.75
#